data_AF-A0A1C6KNJ2-F1
#
_entry.id   AF-A0A1C6KNJ2-F1
#
_cell.length_a   1.000
_cell.length_b   1.000
_cell.length_c   1.000
_cell.angle_alpha   90.00
_cell.angle_beta   90.00
_cell.angle_gamma   90.00
#
_symmetry.space_group_name_H-M   'P 1'
#
loop_
_entity.id
_entity.type
_entity.pdbx_description
1 polymer ?
#
loop_
_entity_poly.entity_id
_entity_poly.type
_entity_poly.pdbx_seq_one_letter_code
_entity_poly.pdbx_strand_id
1 'polypeptide(L)'
;MKQTLGIVRYNFFGFFRNPKVIFILFLEFVLSFLLTGRIMVVMDNYNTPVQAIEPFLWTFGDRTAVLLSSMLLLLLFSDLPKMTPVTPYQLIRTTKKKWLLGQFVYITFVTILYTCFMLLFTSVLCMKDSYPGNLWSDTAALLRQYRFK
;
A
#
# COMPACT_ATOMS: atom_id res chain seq x y z
N MET A 1 18.73 -19.70 7.60
CA MET A 1 18.14 -18.66 6.72
C MET A 1 17.68 -19.18 5.36
N LYS A 2 18.44 -20.02 4.65
CA LYS A 2 18.08 -20.53 3.31
C LYS A 2 16.67 -21.17 3.22
N GLN A 3 16.26 -21.95 4.22
CA GLN A 3 14.94 -22.59 4.27
C GLN A 3 13.78 -21.58 4.43
N THR A 4 13.95 -20.55 5.27
CA THR A 4 12.95 -19.49 5.48
C THR A 4 12.76 -18.67 4.21
N LEU A 5 13.85 -18.33 3.51
CA LEU A 5 13.79 -17.60 2.24
C LEU A 5 13.07 -18.40 1.14
N GLY A 6 13.27 -19.74 1.10
CA GLY A 6 12.55 -20.61 0.17
C GLY A 6 11.03 -20.60 0.38
N ILE A 7 10.59 -20.58 1.65
CA ILE A 7 9.16 -20.47 2.00
C ILE A 7 8.60 -19.10 1.58
N VAL A 8 9.32 -18.01 1.83
CA VAL A 8 8.90 -16.65 1.41
C VAL A 8 8.77 -16.57 -0.11
N ARG A 9 9.78 -17.05 -0.86
CA ARG A 9 9.76 -17.07 -2.33
C ARG A 9 8.58 -17.86 -2.87
N TYR A 10 8.29 -19.02 -2.30
CA TYR A 10 7.15 -19.84 -2.71
C TYR A 10 5.81 -19.11 -2.50
N ASN A 11 5.60 -18.51 -1.32
CA ASN A 11 4.39 -17.73 -1.05
C ASN A 11 4.26 -16.52 -1.99
N PHE A 12 5.38 -15.84 -2.30
CA PHE A 12 5.38 -14.69 -3.20
C PHE A 12 5.12 -15.06 -4.67
N PHE A 13 5.57 -16.23 -5.12
CA PHE A 13 5.30 -16.70 -6.50
C PHE A 13 3.80 -16.92 -6.77
N GLY A 14 3.03 -17.26 -5.73
CA GLY A 14 1.57 -17.37 -5.81
C GLY A 14 0.81 -16.05 -5.59
N PHE A 15 1.49 -14.97 -5.21
CA PHE A 15 0.85 -13.71 -4.81
C PHE A 15 0.10 -13.05 -5.96
N PHE A 16 0.80 -12.73 -7.06
CA PHE A 16 0.18 -12.09 -8.24
C PHE A 16 -0.75 -13.02 -9.02
N ARG A 17 -0.72 -14.33 -8.77
CA ARG A 17 -1.62 -15.30 -9.41
C ARG A 17 -2.95 -15.45 -8.67
N ASN A 18 -3.05 -14.92 -7.46
CA ASN A 18 -4.27 -14.99 -6.67
C ASN A 18 -5.27 -13.91 -7.14
N PRO A 19 -6.47 -14.27 -7.64
CA PRO A 19 -7.44 -13.30 -8.15
C PRO A 19 -7.86 -12.28 -7.08
N LYS A 20 -7.85 -12.68 -5.81
CA LYS A 20 -8.12 -11.77 -4.69
C LYS A 20 -7.10 -10.64 -4.59
N VAL A 21 -5.81 -10.93 -4.79
CA VAL A 21 -4.75 -9.92 -4.73
C VAL A 21 -4.94 -8.90 -5.86
N ILE A 22 -5.22 -9.40 -7.07
CA ILE A 22 -5.51 -8.55 -8.24
C ILE A 22 -6.73 -7.66 -7.97
N PHE A 23 -7.80 -8.24 -7.41
CA PHE A 23 -9.01 -7.51 -7.05
C PHE A 23 -8.76 -6.42 -6.00
N ILE A 24 -7.95 -6.70 -4.98
CA ILE A 24 -7.60 -5.71 -3.94
C ILE A 24 -6.74 -4.59 -4.51
N LEU A 25 -5.74 -4.90 -5.35
CA LEU A 25 -4.94 -3.89 -6.04
C LEU A 25 -5.81 -2.99 -6.94
N PHE A 26 -6.81 -3.56 -7.59
CA PHE A 26 -7.78 -2.79 -8.37
C PHE A 26 -8.65 -1.88 -7.49
N LEU A 27 -9.15 -2.38 -6.36
CA LEU A 27 -9.90 -1.57 -5.40
C LEU A 27 -9.05 -0.45 -4.80
N GLU A 28 -7.78 -0.71 -4.53
CA GLU A 28 -6.81 0.28 -4.06
C GLU A 28 -6.59 1.38 -5.11
N PHE A 29 -6.50 1.02 -6.38
CA PHE A 29 -6.43 1.98 -7.47
C PHE A 29 -7.68 2.86 -7.53
N VAL A 30 -8.88 2.26 -7.45
CA VAL A 30 -10.15 3.01 -7.42
C VAL A 30 -10.22 3.94 -6.20
N LEU A 31 -9.79 3.47 -5.02
CA LEU A 31 -9.72 4.27 -3.81
C LEU A 31 -8.77 5.46 -4.00
N SER A 32 -7.58 5.23 -4.57
CA SER A 32 -6.60 6.27 -4.87
C SER A 32 -7.13 7.29 -5.86
N PHE A 33 -7.89 6.86 -6.87
CA PHE A 33 -8.57 7.75 -7.82
C PHE A 33 -9.61 8.65 -7.15
N LEU A 34 -10.49 8.07 -6.32
CA LEU A 34 -11.52 8.82 -5.60
C LEU A 34 -10.91 9.85 -4.63
N LEU A 35 -9.82 9.48 -3.97
CA LEU A 35 -9.08 10.38 -3.08
C LEU A 35 -8.38 11.50 -3.86
N THR A 36 -7.70 11.14 -4.93
CA THR A 36 -6.98 12.10 -5.77
C THR A 36 -7.94 13.11 -6.38
N GLY A 37 -9.12 12.69 -6.83
CA GLY A 37 -10.15 13.62 -7.32
C GLY A 37 -10.56 14.69 -6.30
N ARG A 38 -10.66 14.35 -5.01
CA ARG A 38 -10.92 15.34 -3.95
C ARG A 38 -9.75 16.30 -3.75
N ILE A 39 -8.52 15.77 -3.83
CA ILE A 39 -7.30 16.56 -3.70
C ILE A 39 -7.12 17.51 -4.88
N MET A 40 -7.38 17.06 -6.12
CA MET A 40 -7.27 17.87 -7.33
C MET A 40 -8.17 19.10 -7.29
N VAL A 41 -9.41 18.97 -6.81
CA VAL A 41 -10.30 20.12 -6.62
C VAL A 41 -9.69 21.13 -5.63
N VAL A 42 -9.02 20.67 -4.58
CA VAL A 42 -8.31 21.56 -3.65
C VAL A 42 -7.12 22.21 -4.35
N MET A 43 -6.32 21.47 -5.12
CA MET A 43 -5.19 22.02 -5.86
C MET A 43 -5.61 23.09 -6.88
N ASP A 44 -6.68 22.87 -7.63
CA ASP A 44 -7.24 23.83 -8.60
C ASP A 44 -7.67 25.13 -7.92
N ASN A 45 -8.23 25.06 -6.71
CA ASN A 45 -8.61 26.26 -5.94
C ASN A 45 -7.40 27.10 -5.50
N TYR A 46 -6.25 26.47 -5.27
CA TYR A 46 -5.05 27.13 -4.76
C TYR A 46 -3.96 27.36 -5.82
N ASN A 47 -4.18 27.00 -7.10
CA ASN A 47 -3.31 27.24 -8.27
C ASN A 47 -1.81 27.00 -8.00
N THR A 48 -1.46 25.97 -7.23
CA THR A 48 -0.08 25.68 -6.84
C THR A 48 0.34 24.28 -7.28
N PRO A 49 1.50 24.11 -7.92
CA PRO A 49 2.02 22.80 -8.29
C PRO A 49 2.41 22.01 -7.03
N VAL A 50 2.11 20.72 -7.00
CA VAL A 50 2.23 19.87 -5.81
C VAL A 50 3.29 18.79 -6.04
N GLN A 51 4.12 18.48 -5.04
CA GLN A 51 5.15 17.44 -5.16
C GLN A 51 4.48 16.05 -5.21
N ALA A 52 4.99 15.13 -6.03
CA ALA A 52 4.33 13.83 -6.31
C ALA A 52 4.07 12.95 -5.08
N ILE A 53 4.78 13.18 -3.98
CA ILE A 53 4.64 12.46 -2.70
C ILE A 53 3.60 13.12 -1.78
N GLU A 54 3.30 14.41 -1.97
CA GLU A 54 2.33 15.13 -1.13
C GLU A 54 0.91 14.57 -1.21
N PRO A 55 0.36 14.21 -2.40
CA PRO A 55 -0.95 13.57 -2.51
C PRO A 55 -1.03 12.25 -1.74
N PHE A 56 0.04 11.45 -1.78
CA PHE A 56 0.18 10.23 -0.98
C PHE A 56 0.13 10.56 0.53
N LEU A 57 0.87 11.56 0.99
CA LEU A 57 0.86 11.95 2.41
C LEU A 57 -0.50 12.53 2.86
N TRP A 58 -1.19 13.25 2.00
CA TRP A 58 -2.53 13.78 2.29
C TRP A 58 -3.58 12.67 2.43
N THR A 59 -3.41 11.53 1.77
CA THR A 59 -4.28 10.36 2.00
C THR A 59 -4.26 9.89 3.46
N PHE A 60 -3.14 10.04 4.17
CA PHE A 60 -3.04 9.73 5.61
C PHE A 60 -3.66 10.80 6.51
N GLY A 61 -3.92 11.99 5.96
CA GLY A 61 -4.59 13.08 6.68
C GLY A 61 -6.10 12.89 6.80
N ASP A 62 -6.72 12.06 5.95
CA ASP A 62 -8.16 11.76 6.00
C ASP A 62 -8.41 10.45 6.74
N ARG A 63 -9.15 10.54 7.85
CA ARG A 63 -9.51 9.38 8.70
C ARG A 63 -10.25 8.30 7.92
N THR A 64 -11.11 8.69 6.98
CA THR A 64 -11.92 7.74 6.21
C THR A 64 -11.06 6.97 5.20
N ALA A 65 -10.12 7.67 4.56
CA ALA A 65 -9.19 7.07 3.62
C ALA A 65 -8.21 6.11 4.29
N VAL A 66 -7.66 6.50 5.44
CA VAL A 66 -6.78 5.62 6.24
C VAL A 66 -7.53 4.36 6.66
N LEU A 67 -8.79 4.50 7.11
CA LEU A 67 -9.61 3.35 7.46
C LEU A 67 -9.85 2.45 6.24
N LEU A 68 -10.26 2.98 5.09
CA LEU A 68 -10.51 2.18 3.88
C LEU A 68 -9.23 1.48 3.39
N SER A 69 -8.09 2.16 3.38
CA SER A 69 -6.80 1.57 2.98
C SER A 69 -6.37 0.46 3.95
N SER A 70 -6.52 0.67 5.26
CA SER A 70 -6.22 -0.38 6.24
C SER A 70 -7.17 -1.59 6.14
N MET A 71 -8.45 -1.37 5.81
CA MET A 71 -9.40 -2.47 5.56
C MET A 71 -9.01 -3.31 4.33
N LEU A 72 -8.55 -2.66 3.25
CA LEU A 72 -8.03 -3.38 2.06
C LEU A 72 -6.79 -4.20 2.40
N LEU A 73 -5.87 -3.64 3.19
CA LEU A 73 -4.70 -4.35 3.68
C LEU A 73 -5.08 -5.56 4.56
N LEU A 74 -6.04 -5.41 5.47
CA LEU A 74 -6.55 -6.52 6.27
C LEU A 74 -7.22 -7.59 5.41
N LEU A 75 -7.99 -7.18 4.40
CA LEU A 75 -8.60 -8.10 3.45
C LEU A 75 -7.54 -8.90 2.70
N LEU A 76 -6.41 -8.29 2.33
CA LEU A 76 -5.27 -8.96 1.70
C LEU A 76 -4.70 -10.08 2.59
N PHE A 77 -4.69 -9.84 3.91
CA PHE A 77 -4.17 -10.78 4.90
C PHE A 77 -5.21 -11.75 5.47
N SER A 78 -6.50 -11.64 5.14
CA SER A 78 -7.55 -12.44 5.77
C SER A 78 -7.42 -13.95 5.55
N ASP A 79 -6.68 -14.39 4.53
CA ASP A 79 -6.48 -15.82 4.25
C ASP A 79 -5.17 -16.35 4.82
N LEU A 80 -4.40 -15.53 5.54
CA LEU A 80 -3.14 -15.95 6.15
C LEU A 80 -3.38 -16.58 7.54
N PRO A 81 -2.65 -17.66 7.88
CA PRO A 81 -1.72 -18.40 7.03
C PRO A 81 -2.47 -19.35 6.09
N LYS A 82 -2.21 -19.28 4.78
CA LYS A 82 -2.84 -20.17 3.80
C LYS A 82 -2.38 -21.61 4.04
N MET A 83 -3.29 -22.43 4.57
CA MET A 83 -3.12 -23.87 4.72
C MET A 83 -3.25 -24.54 3.35
N THR A 84 -2.17 -24.49 2.56
CA THR A 84 -2.09 -25.23 1.29
C THR A 84 -1.64 -26.67 1.54
N PRO A 85 -1.90 -27.63 0.63
CA PRO A 85 -1.45 -29.02 0.78
C PRO A 85 0.07 -29.17 0.98
N VAL A 86 0.84 -28.13 0.64
CA VAL A 86 2.30 -28.06 0.78
C VAL A 86 2.75 -27.68 2.20
N THR A 87 1.88 -27.06 3.01
CA THR A 87 2.19 -26.63 4.38
C THR A 87 2.61 -27.78 5.30
N PRO A 88 1.94 -28.96 5.36
CA PRO A 88 2.41 -30.07 6.19
C PRO A 88 3.81 -30.55 5.76
N TYR A 89 4.12 -30.61 4.47
CA TYR A 89 5.44 -30.99 3.98
C TYR A 89 6.53 -29.99 4.38
N GLN A 90 6.21 -28.70 4.42
CA GLN A 90 7.12 -27.65 4.91
C GLN A 90 7.33 -27.73 6.43
N LEU A 91 6.29 -28.05 7.18
CA LEU A 91 6.33 -28.23 8.64
C LEU A 91 7.03 -29.52 9.08
N ILE A 92 7.05 -30.56 8.24
CA ILE A 92 7.85 -31.78 8.48
C ILE A 92 9.33 -31.50 8.20
N ARG A 93 9.65 -30.74 7.14
CA ARG A 93 11.04 -30.40 6.78
C ARG A 93 11.65 -29.25 7.59
N THR A 94 10.84 -28.45 8.29
CA THR A 94 11.30 -27.29 9.07
C THR A 94 10.60 -27.19 10.42
N THR A 95 11.22 -26.56 11.42
CA THR A 95 10.56 -26.33 12.72
C THR A 95 9.46 -25.27 12.63
N LYS A 96 8.35 -25.44 13.37
CA LYS A 96 7.21 -24.49 13.46
C LYS A 96 7.65 -23.02 13.63
N LYS A 97 8.65 -22.75 14.46
CA LYS A 97 9.21 -21.39 14.68
C LYS A 97 9.79 -20.76 13.41
N LYS A 98 10.52 -21.53 12.61
CA LYS A 98 11.14 -21.05 11.34
C LYS A 98 10.09 -20.80 10.26
N TRP A 99 9.03 -21.61 10.25
CA TRP A 99 7.90 -21.41 9.33
C TRP A 99 7.12 -20.14 9.68
N LEU A 100 6.82 -19.91 10.96
CA LEU A 100 6.19 -18.66 11.43
C LEU A 100 7.03 -17.43 11.11
N LEU A 101 8.35 -17.49 11.33
CA LEU A 101 9.25 -16.39 10.96
C LEU A 101 9.17 -16.07 9.45
N GLY A 102 9.04 -17.09 8.60
CA GLY A 102 8.85 -16.92 7.16
C GLY A 102 7.52 -16.22 6.81
N GLN A 103 6.44 -16.53 7.53
CA GLN A 103 5.15 -15.85 7.36
C GLN A 103 5.22 -14.38 7.78
N PHE A 104 5.91 -14.06 8.89
CA PHE A 104 6.12 -12.66 9.30
C PHE A 104 6.88 -11.86 8.25
N VAL A 105 8.00 -12.39 7.75
CA VAL A 105 8.78 -11.73 6.70
C VAL A 105 7.95 -11.53 5.43
N TYR A 106 7.12 -12.50 5.07
CA TYR A 106 6.21 -12.39 3.94
C TYR A 106 5.18 -11.26 4.14
N ILE A 107 4.54 -11.18 5.31
CA ILE A 107 3.57 -10.11 5.64
C ILE A 107 4.25 -8.74 5.53
N THR A 108 5.43 -8.57 6.13
CA THR A 108 6.17 -7.30 6.06
C THR A 108 6.47 -6.90 4.61
N PHE A 109 6.92 -7.84 3.78
CA PHE A 109 7.23 -7.54 2.38
C PHE A 109 5.97 -7.19 1.57
N VAL A 110 4.85 -7.87 1.82
CA VAL A 110 3.56 -7.56 1.17
C VAL A 110 3.04 -6.20 1.60
N THR A 111 3.16 -5.82 2.88
CA THR A 111 2.79 -4.47 3.35
C THR A 111 3.62 -3.39 2.67
N ILE A 112 4.94 -3.57 2.58
CA ILE A 112 5.83 -2.61 1.89
C ILE A 112 5.40 -2.48 0.43
N LEU A 113 5.16 -3.60 -0.25
CA LEU A 113 4.74 -3.61 -1.65
C LEU A 113 3.40 -2.90 -1.84
N TYR A 114 2.42 -3.14 -0.96
CA TYR A 114 1.13 -2.45 -0.96
C TYR A 114 1.30 -0.94 -0.81
N THR A 115 2.10 -0.49 0.18
CA THR A 115 2.39 0.95 0.35
C THR A 115 3.09 1.55 -0.87
N CYS A 116 4.00 0.81 -1.52
CA CYS A 116 4.63 1.25 -2.76
C CYS A 116 3.62 1.38 -3.91
N PHE A 117 2.68 0.45 -4.04
CA PHE A 117 1.61 0.55 -5.04
C PHE A 117 0.72 1.77 -4.79
N MET A 118 0.33 2.02 -3.55
CA MET A 118 -0.42 3.21 -3.16
C MET A 118 0.30 4.49 -3.57
N LEU A 119 1.61 4.57 -3.31
CA LEU A 119 2.44 5.71 -3.72
C LEU A 119 2.52 5.84 -5.24
N LEU A 120 2.70 4.73 -5.96
CA LEU A 120 2.76 4.75 -7.42
C LEU A 120 1.43 5.22 -8.04
N PHE A 121 0.28 4.71 -7.56
CA PHE A 121 -1.02 5.12 -8.08
C PHE A 121 -1.32 6.59 -7.82
N THR A 122 -1.08 7.07 -6.59
CA THR A 122 -1.28 8.48 -6.26
C THR A 122 -0.33 9.39 -7.04
N SER A 123 0.94 9.00 -7.21
CA SER A 123 1.89 9.75 -8.03
C SER A 123 1.48 9.80 -9.51
N VAL A 124 1.10 8.66 -10.11
CA VAL A 124 0.69 8.57 -11.53
C VAL A 124 -0.54 9.43 -11.80
N LEU A 125 -1.52 9.42 -10.88
CA LEU A 125 -2.74 10.22 -11.01
C LEU A 125 -2.46 11.72 -10.92
N CYS A 126 -1.47 12.14 -10.14
CA CYS A 126 -1.08 13.55 -10.00
C CYS A 126 0.01 14.02 -10.98
N MET A 127 0.48 13.17 -11.92
CA MET A 127 1.60 13.51 -12.82
C MET A 127 1.37 14.76 -13.68
N LYS A 128 0.11 15.12 -13.98
CA LYS A 128 -0.19 16.28 -14.82
C LYS A 128 0.15 17.61 -14.17
N ASP A 129 0.01 17.70 -12.85
CA ASP A 129 0.13 18.95 -12.08
C ASP A 129 1.29 18.91 -11.07
N SER A 130 2.15 17.89 -11.19
CA SER A 130 3.20 17.61 -10.22
C SER A 130 4.61 17.86 -10.76
N TYR A 131 5.43 18.52 -9.93
CA TYR A 131 6.85 18.71 -10.21
C TYR A 131 7.69 17.64 -9.48
N PRO A 132 8.67 17.00 -10.16
CA PRO A 132 9.64 16.11 -9.52
C PRO A 132 10.70 16.93 -8.77
N GLY A 133 10.29 17.61 -7.69
CA GLY A 133 11.16 18.39 -6.81
C GLY A 133 11.19 17.83 -5.39
N ASN A 134 12.16 18.31 -4.60
CA ASN A 134 12.28 18.00 -3.17
C ASN A 134 11.84 19.19 -2.29
N LEU A 135 11.15 20.18 -2.88
CA LEU A 135 10.56 21.29 -2.13
C LEU A 135 9.08 20.99 -1.88
N TRP A 136 8.71 21.12 -0.61
CA TRP A 136 7.32 21.12 -0.19
C TRP A 136 6.57 22.29 -0.84
N SER A 137 5.38 22.02 -1.35
CA SER A 137 4.52 23.00 -1.99
C SER A 137 3.88 23.93 -0.96
N ASP A 138 3.60 25.17 -1.37
CA ASP A 138 2.90 26.17 -0.55
C ASP A 138 1.50 25.70 -0.12
N THR A 139 0.89 24.79 -0.89
CA THR A 139 -0.39 24.14 -0.55
C THR A 139 -0.30 23.32 0.75
N ALA A 140 0.84 22.69 1.02
CA ALA A 140 1.06 21.91 2.24
C ALA A 140 1.18 22.81 3.48
N ALA A 141 1.79 23.99 3.33
CA ALA A 141 1.87 25.00 4.38
C ALA A 141 0.47 25.55 4.75
N LEU A 142 -0.36 25.82 3.74
CA LEU A 142 -1.74 26.29 3.90
C LEU A 142 -2.66 25.23 4.55
N LEU A 143 -2.58 23.97 4.12
CA LEU A 143 -3.35 22.86 4.70
C LEU A 143 -3.00 22.65 6.19
N ARG A 144 -1.73 22.85 6.57
CA ARG A 144 -1.33 22.81 7.98
C ARG A 144 -2.00 23.92 8.78
N GLN A 145 -2.08 25.14 8.25
CA GLN A 145 -2.64 26.29 8.96
C GLN A 145 -4.16 26.20 9.16
N TYR A 146 -4.90 25.63 8.20
CA TYR A 146 -6.35 25.41 8.33
C TYR A 146 -6.72 24.21 9.20
N ARG A 147 -5.83 23.22 9.37
CA ARG A 147 -6.10 22.02 10.19
C ARG A 147 -6.05 22.27 11.71
N PHE A 148 -5.44 23.37 12.15
CA PHE A 148 -5.30 23.74 13.58
C PHE A 148 -6.19 24.93 14.00
N LYS A 149 -7.14 25.34 13.15
CA LYS A 149 -8.24 26.24 13.53
C LYS A 149 -9.50 25.41 13.74
#